data_AF-A0A953RI98-F1
#
_entry.id   AF-A0A953RI98-F1
#
_cell.length_a   1.000
_cell.length_b   1.000
_cell.length_c   1.000
_cell.angle_alpha   90.00
_cell.angle_beta   90.00
_cell.angle_gamma   90.00
#
_symmetry.space_group_name_H-M   'P 1'
#
loop_
_entity.id
_entity.type
_entity.pdbx_description
1 polymer ?
#
loop_
_entity_poly.entity_id
_entity_poly.type
_entity_poly.pdbx_seq_one_letter_code
_entity_poly.pdbx_strand_id
1 'polypeptide(L)'
;MGQLILIALATFVSEDLTCIATGALIASGMLGFLPGVLACVAGIFFGDLLLYFAGRLLGRPIVQWKPLRRILSEQKVDLASNWLGARGASVVILSRFTPGLRLPTYVAAGLLRTRFWTFSFYFLLAAALWTPLLVGGSAVLGRSLPHLAYAGPALLLAGVAARRLRISWQTQRQVLGWARRRTRWEFWPPWLAYLPVAPYILFLAIRHRSVTLFTVANPGIPSGGFVGESKSAILSHLAPVPEFAVLREDLSADARLRAVKEFLSVHGLSYPIVLKPDVGERGTGVVIAKRDGDVAAYFRTSIGDTIVQRYVAGLEFGVFYYRYPHESRGCILSITAKRFPSVTGDGVSTIRDLVLRDDRACCLAGMYFGRLKRNAGDVPDRGEVVPLAELGSHCRGAVFLDGGHLQTEALSSAVDAIASNFPGFYFGRFDVRASSLVDFQAG
;
A
#
# COMPACT_ATOMS: atom_id res chain seq x y z
N MET A 1 16.25 -46.83 -14.00
CA MET A 1 15.76 -45.92 -15.06
C MET A 1 14.33 -45.43 -14.82
N GLY A 2 13.34 -46.31 -14.58
CA GLY A 2 11.92 -45.93 -14.49
C GLY A 2 11.57 -44.88 -13.42
N GLN A 3 12.19 -44.94 -12.23
CA GLN A 3 11.96 -43.95 -11.17
C GLN A 3 12.43 -42.54 -11.53
N LEU A 4 13.54 -42.41 -12.27
CA LEU A 4 14.06 -41.10 -12.71
C LEU A 4 13.17 -40.46 -13.77
N ILE A 5 12.62 -41.27 -14.68
CA ILE A 5 11.66 -40.81 -15.69
C ILE A 5 10.36 -40.34 -15.01
N LEU A 6 9.89 -41.08 -14.00
CA LEU A 6 8.72 -40.67 -13.23
C LEU A 6 8.93 -39.34 -12.49
N ILE A 7 10.12 -39.15 -11.89
CA ILE A 7 10.49 -37.87 -11.27
C ILE A 7 10.50 -36.75 -12.31
N ALA A 8 11.13 -36.97 -13.47
CA ALA A 8 11.16 -35.98 -14.54
C ALA A 8 9.73 -35.61 -15.01
N LEU A 9 8.84 -36.60 -15.17
CA LEU A 9 7.45 -36.36 -15.55
C LEU A 9 6.63 -35.67 -14.44
N ALA A 10 6.90 -35.97 -13.17
CA ALA A 10 6.20 -35.35 -12.05
C ALA A 10 6.47 -33.83 -11.95
N THR A 11 7.63 -33.36 -12.42
CA THR A 11 7.94 -31.91 -12.44
C THR A 11 6.95 -31.10 -13.28
N PHE A 12 6.33 -31.69 -14.31
CA PHE A 12 5.31 -31.03 -15.14
C PHE A 12 4.02 -30.73 -14.38
N VAL A 13 3.72 -31.51 -13.34
CA VAL A 13 2.55 -31.29 -12.47
C VAL A 13 2.89 -30.26 -11.40
N SER A 14 4.06 -30.42 -10.75
CA SER A 14 4.55 -29.48 -9.77
C SER A 14 6.05 -29.64 -9.55
N GLU A 15 6.85 -28.71 -10.07
CA GLU A 15 8.30 -28.67 -9.91
C GLU A 15 8.75 -28.71 -8.45
N ASP A 16 8.23 -27.81 -7.62
CA ASP A 16 8.69 -27.61 -6.24
C ASP A 16 8.37 -28.84 -5.38
N LEU A 17 7.14 -29.36 -5.45
CA LEU A 17 6.77 -30.62 -4.78
C LEU A 17 7.62 -31.81 -5.23
N THR A 18 7.94 -31.88 -6.53
CA THR A 18 8.76 -32.98 -7.07
C THR A 18 10.19 -32.91 -6.55
N CYS A 19 10.77 -31.70 -6.44
CA CYS A 19 12.09 -31.52 -5.86
C CYS A 19 12.11 -31.90 -4.36
N ILE A 20 11.06 -31.51 -3.61
CA ILE A 20 10.90 -31.88 -2.19
C ILE A 20 10.76 -33.39 -2.03
N ALA A 21 9.88 -34.02 -2.82
CA ALA A 21 9.69 -35.47 -2.79
C ALA A 21 10.99 -36.21 -3.17
N THR A 22 11.71 -35.72 -4.17
CA THR A 22 13.01 -36.28 -4.57
C THR A 22 14.04 -36.14 -3.44
N GLY A 23 14.09 -35.00 -2.76
CA GLY A 23 14.92 -34.81 -1.57
C GLY A 23 14.56 -35.78 -0.44
N ALA A 24 13.27 -36.04 -0.21
CA ALA A 24 12.82 -37.03 0.78
C ALA A 24 13.23 -38.47 0.40
N LEU A 25 13.15 -38.85 -0.88
CA LEU A 25 13.61 -40.16 -1.38
C LEU A 25 15.14 -40.32 -1.25
N ILE A 26 15.89 -39.23 -1.41
CA ILE A 26 17.34 -39.22 -1.18
C ILE A 26 17.65 -39.32 0.32
N ALA A 27 16.85 -38.66 1.17
CA ALA A 27 16.99 -38.74 2.62
C ALA A 27 16.79 -40.18 3.13
N SER A 28 15.83 -40.92 2.55
CA SER A 28 15.53 -42.31 2.89
C SER A 28 16.47 -43.34 2.24
N GLY A 29 17.50 -42.91 1.51
CA GLY A 29 18.47 -43.79 0.86
C GLY A 29 17.95 -44.55 -0.37
N MET A 30 16.73 -44.27 -0.83
CA MET A 30 16.13 -44.94 -1.99
C MET A 30 16.63 -44.38 -3.33
N LEU A 31 17.24 -43.20 -3.33
CA LEU A 31 17.72 -42.52 -4.54
C LEU A 31 19.07 -41.85 -4.28
N GLY A 32 20.00 -41.97 -5.24
CA GLY A 32 21.25 -41.20 -5.22
C GLY A 32 20.99 -39.70 -5.45
N PHE A 33 21.75 -38.85 -4.77
CA PHE A 33 21.60 -37.39 -4.89
C PHE A 33 21.77 -36.89 -6.33
N LEU A 34 22.86 -37.28 -6.99
CA LEU A 34 23.19 -36.82 -8.34
C LEU A 34 22.15 -37.27 -9.39
N PRO A 35 21.73 -38.56 -9.44
CA PRO A 35 20.64 -38.98 -10.33
C PRO A 35 19.31 -38.24 -10.08
N GLY A 36 18.93 -38.02 -8.81
CA GLY A 36 17.68 -37.33 -8.48
C GLY A 36 17.67 -35.86 -8.89
N VAL A 37 18.78 -35.15 -8.65
CA VAL A 37 18.96 -33.77 -9.09
C VAL A 37 18.93 -33.67 -10.60
N LEU A 38 19.65 -34.54 -11.32
CA LEU A 38 19.67 -34.54 -12.79
C LEU A 38 18.28 -34.81 -13.38
N ALA A 39 17.51 -35.73 -12.79
CA ALA A 39 16.14 -36.00 -13.21
C ALA A 39 15.22 -34.78 -13.00
N CYS A 40 15.34 -34.08 -11.87
CA CYS A 40 14.59 -32.85 -11.62
C CYS A 40 14.98 -31.73 -12.58
N VAL A 41 16.28 -31.50 -12.78
CA VAL A 41 16.79 -30.48 -13.70
C VAL A 41 16.31 -30.76 -15.12
N ALA A 42 16.38 -32.01 -15.58
CA ALA A 42 15.91 -32.39 -16.91
C ALA A 42 14.40 -32.17 -17.06
N GLY A 43 13.59 -32.64 -16.11
CA GLY A 43 12.13 -32.47 -16.13
C GLY A 43 11.72 -30.99 -16.18
N ILE A 44 12.29 -30.17 -15.28
CA ILE A 44 12.02 -28.73 -15.24
C ILE A 44 12.48 -28.05 -16.54
N PHE A 45 13.64 -28.44 -17.08
CA PHE A 45 14.14 -27.88 -18.33
C PHE A 45 13.23 -28.13 -19.52
N PHE A 46 12.73 -29.36 -19.67
CA PHE A 46 11.79 -29.65 -20.74
C PHE A 46 10.41 -29.01 -20.50
N GLY A 47 9.92 -28.99 -19.26
CA GLY A 47 8.66 -28.33 -18.90
C GLY A 47 8.64 -26.84 -19.22
N ASP A 48 9.69 -26.11 -18.82
CA ASP A 48 9.78 -24.68 -19.04
C ASP A 48 10.07 -24.30 -20.50
N LEU A 49 10.78 -25.17 -21.24
CA LEU A 49 10.90 -25.04 -22.69
C LEU A 49 9.54 -25.13 -23.39
N LEU A 50 8.63 -26.00 -22.93
CA LEU A 50 7.27 -26.04 -23.47
C LEU A 50 6.54 -24.72 -23.26
N LEU A 51 6.70 -24.06 -22.10
CA LEU A 51 6.09 -22.74 -21.84
C LEU A 51 6.64 -21.65 -22.78
N TYR A 52 7.96 -21.66 -23.01
CA TYR A 52 8.60 -20.77 -23.97
C TYR A 52 8.08 -21.01 -25.40
N PHE A 53 8.03 -22.26 -25.84
CA PHE A 53 7.53 -22.60 -27.18
C PHE A 53 6.04 -22.32 -27.32
N ALA A 54 5.26 -22.54 -26.28
CA ALA A 54 3.84 -22.20 -26.26
C ALA A 54 3.63 -20.69 -26.46
N GLY A 55 4.42 -19.84 -25.76
CA GLY A 55 4.41 -18.39 -26.00
C GLY A 55 4.89 -18.00 -27.41
N ARG A 56 5.89 -18.70 -27.96
CA ARG A 56 6.48 -18.41 -29.27
C ARG A 56 5.62 -18.83 -30.46
N LEU A 57 4.96 -19.99 -30.37
CA LEU A 57 4.15 -20.59 -31.44
C LEU A 57 2.71 -20.09 -31.41
N LEU A 58 2.09 -20.06 -30.23
CA LEU A 58 0.68 -19.69 -30.08
C LEU A 58 0.47 -18.18 -29.94
N GLY A 59 1.53 -17.42 -29.64
CA GLY A 59 1.46 -15.97 -29.53
C GLY A 59 0.55 -15.48 -28.41
N ARG A 60 0.08 -14.23 -28.50
CA ARG A 60 -0.80 -13.60 -27.51
C ARG A 60 -2.12 -14.37 -27.22
N PRO A 61 -2.75 -15.10 -28.17
CA PRO A 61 -3.95 -15.90 -27.90
C PRO A 61 -3.84 -16.90 -26.74
N ILE A 62 -2.64 -17.41 -26.42
CA ILE A 62 -2.46 -18.35 -25.30
C ILE A 62 -2.83 -17.73 -23.95
N VAL A 63 -2.59 -16.43 -23.79
CA VAL A 63 -2.88 -15.67 -22.56
C VAL A 63 -4.40 -15.51 -22.38
N GLN A 64 -5.16 -15.56 -23.48
CA GLN A 64 -6.62 -15.43 -23.48
C GLN A 64 -7.35 -16.75 -23.23
N TRP A 65 -6.63 -17.88 -23.19
CA TRP A 65 -7.25 -19.18 -22.93
C TRP A 65 -7.78 -19.26 -21.49
N LYS A 66 -9.07 -19.58 -21.33
CA LYS A 66 -9.83 -19.54 -20.05
C LYS A 66 -9.11 -20.15 -18.83
N PRO A 67 -8.46 -21.34 -18.91
CA PRO A 67 -7.76 -21.89 -17.75
C PRO A 67 -6.48 -21.11 -17.42
N LEU A 68 -5.71 -20.67 -18.42
CA LEU A 68 -4.49 -19.90 -18.21
C LEU A 68 -4.77 -18.48 -17.72
N ARG A 69 -5.83 -17.81 -18.21
CA ARG A 69 -6.20 -16.44 -17.80
C ARG A 69 -6.43 -16.28 -16.29
N ARG A 70 -6.80 -17.35 -15.59
CA ARG A 70 -6.98 -17.33 -14.12
C ARG A 70 -5.65 -17.25 -13.35
N ILE A 71 -4.57 -17.74 -13.95
CA ILE A 71 -3.24 -17.83 -13.33
C ILE A 71 -2.31 -16.74 -13.90
N LEU A 72 -2.44 -16.50 -15.20
CA LEU A 72 -1.65 -15.60 -16.02
C LEU A 72 -2.52 -14.43 -16.50
N SER A 73 -2.41 -13.27 -15.85
CA SER A 73 -3.09 -12.05 -16.29
C SER A 73 -2.26 -11.32 -17.36
N GLU A 74 -2.93 -10.64 -18.30
CA GLU A 74 -2.26 -9.82 -19.33
C GLU A 74 -1.29 -8.81 -18.70
N GLN A 75 -1.70 -8.13 -17.63
CA GLN A 75 -0.84 -7.20 -16.88
C GLN A 75 0.48 -7.82 -16.39
N LYS A 76 0.46 -9.09 -15.95
CA LYS A 76 1.68 -9.78 -15.49
C LYS A 76 2.58 -10.14 -16.66
N VAL A 77 2.00 -10.51 -17.80
CA VAL A 77 2.74 -10.81 -19.02
C VAL A 77 3.37 -9.54 -19.58
N ASP A 78 2.63 -8.43 -19.63
CA ASP A 78 3.16 -7.14 -20.10
C ASP A 78 4.27 -6.62 -19.19
N LEU A 79 4.11 -6.73 -17.86
CA LEU A 79 5.16 -6.37 -16.91
C LEU A 79 6.42 -7.22 -17.09
N ALA A 80 6.25 -8.53 -17.24
CA ALA A 80 7.36 -9.45 -17.51
C ALA A 80 8.03 -9.14 -18.86
N SER A 81 7.25 -8.82 -19.90
CA SER A 81 7.77 -8.41 -21.21
C SER A 81 8.60 -7.13 -21.12
N ASN A 82 8.13 -6.12 -20.38
CA ASN A 82 8.87 -4.88 -20.17
C ASN A 82 10.18 -5.12 -19.41
N TRP A 83 10.16 -5.96 -18.36
CA TRP A 83 11.36 -6.31 -17.60
C TRP A 83 12.37 -7.10 -18.46
N LEU A 84 11.91 -8.06 -19.25
CA LEU A 84 12.72 -8.80 -20.23
C LEU A 84 13.32 -7.87 -21.29
N GLY A 85 12.57 -6.87 -21.76
CA GLY A 85 13.05 -5.86 -22.70
C GLY A 85 14.16 -4.99 -22.10
N ALA A 86 14.02 -4.60 -20.82
CA ALA A 86 14.95 -3.68 -20.15
C ALA A 86 16.23 -4.36 -19.61
N ARG A 87 16.12 -5.59 -19.07
CA ARG A 87 17.22 -6.30 -18.39
C ARG A 87 17.67 -7.58 -19.10
N GLY A 88 17.06 -7.90 -20.24
CA GLY A 88 17.39 -9.07 -21.06
C GLY A 88 17.12 -10.40 -20.37
N ALA A 89 17.87 -11.43 -20.75
CA ALA A 89 17.71 -12.80 -20.26
C ALA A 89 18.08 -13.00 -18.77
N SER A 90 18.68 -12.01 -18.11
CA SER A 90 18.99 -12.05 -16.67
C SER A 90 17.73 -12.14 -15.79
N VAL A 91 16.59 -11.62 -16.28
CA VAL A 91 15.29 -11.68 -15.59
C VAL A 91 14.79 -13.11 -15.40
N VAL A 92 15.19 -14.04 -16.28
CA VAL A 92 14.85 -15.46 -16.19
C VAL A 92 15.36 -16.05 -14.88
N ILE A 93 16.60 -15.71 -14.49
CA ILE A 93 17.19 -16.16 -13.23
C ILE A 93 16.38 -15.60 -12.04
N LEU A 94 16.13 -14.29 -12.03
CA LEU A 94 15.43 -13.62 -10.94
C LEU A 94 13.98 -14.11 -10.76
N SER A 95 13.32 -14.43 -11.87
CA SER A 95 11.94 -14.96 -11.86
C SER A 95 11.81 -16.27 -11.09
N ARG A 96 12.90 -17.05 -11.01
CA ARG A 96 12.92 -18.35 -10.31
C ARG A 96 12.92 -18.19 -8.80
N PHE A 97 13.57 -17.14 -8.31
CA PHE A 97 13.56 -16.77 -6.89
C PHE A 97 12.24 -16.09 -6.46
N THR A 98 11.37 -15.74 -7.40
CA THR A 98 10.15 -14.99 -7.11
C THR A 98 8.90 -15.83 -7.38
N PRO A 99 8.11 -16.20 -6.34
CA PRO A 99 6.90 -17.00 -6.52
C PRO A 99 5.90 -16.34 -7.49
N GLY A 100 5.40 -17.13 -8.45
CA GLY A 100 4.37 -16.69 -9.39
C GLY A 100 4.84 -15.86 -10.59
N LEU A 101 6.13 -15.55 -10.70
CA LEU A 101 6.71 -14.79 -11.84
C LEU A 101 7.29 -15.70 -12.94
N ARG A 102 7.59 -16.97 -12.64
CA ARG A 102 8.16 -17.94 -13.59
C ARG A 102 7.32 -18.09 -14.85
N LEU A 103 6.06 -18.51 -14.67
CA LEU A 103 5.12 -18.77 -15.77
C LEU A 103 4.87 -17.52 -16.66
N PRO A 104 4.61 -16.31 -16.10
CA PRO A 104 4.58 -15.08 -16.89
C PRO A 104 5.87 -14.80 -17.65
N THR A 105 7.03 -14.98 -17.01
CA THR A 105 8.33 -14.63 -17.61
C THR A 105 8.67 -15.56 -18.78
N TYR A 106 8.42 -16.86 -18.67
CA TYR A 106 8.75 -17.81 -19.73
C TYR A 106 7.82 -17.67 -20.93
N VAL A 107 6.51 -17.47 -20.69
CA VAL A 107 5.54 -17.15 -21.75
C VAL A 107 5.89 -15.82 -22.41
N ALA A 108 6.21 -14.77 -21.64
CA ALA A 108 6.65 -13.48 -22.16
C ALA A 108 7.93 -13.56 -22.99
N ALA A 109 8.91 -14.36 -22.56
CA ALA A 109 10.14 -14.59 -23.31
C ALA A 109 9.89 -15.24 -24.68
N GLY A 110 8.91 -16.16 -24.75
CA GLY A 110 8.42 -16.76 -25.99
C GLY A 110 7.70 -15.75 -26.89
N LEU A 111 6.80 -14.95 -26.30
CA LEU A 111 6.05 -13.90 -27.00
C LEU A 111 6.96 -12.84 -27.63
N LEU A 112 8.03 -12.46 -26.93
CA LEU A 112 9.04 -11.51 -27.40
C LEU A 112 10.04 -12.12 -28.39
N ARG A 113 9.90 -13.42 -28.73
CA ARG A 113 10.80 -14.15 -29.63
C ARG A 113 12.28 -13.99 -29.27
N THR A 114 12.57 -13.98 -27.97
CA THR A 114 13.95 -13.93 -27.46
C THR A 114 14.79 -15.07 -28.06
N ARG A 115 16.09 -14.84 -28.27
CA ARG A 115 16.98 -15.85 -28.86
C ARG A 115 16.98 -17.11 -28.00
N PHE A 116 16.53 -18.24 -28.59
CA PHE A 116 16.36 -19.53 -27.89
C PHE A 116 17.61 -19.94 -27.12
N TRP A 117 18.79 -19.89 -27.76
CA TRP A 117 20.04 -20.30 -27.12
C TRP A 117 20.41 -19.45 -25.92
N THR A 118 20.16 -18.14 -25.98
CA THR A 118 20.36 -17.23 -24.86
C THR A 118 19.39 -17.58 -23.73
N PHE A 119 18.10 -17.70 -24.01
CA PHE A 119 17.10 -18.08 -23.02
C PHE A 119 17.43 -19.41 -22.33
N SER A 120 17.70 -20.45 -23.12
CA SER A 120 18.01 -21.81 -22.64
C SER A 120 19.27 -21.84 -21.77
N PHE A 121 20.31 -21.05 -22.10
CA PHE A 121 21.53 -20.98 -21.30
C PHE A 121 21.29 -20.35 -19.92
N TYR A 122 20.69 -19.15 -19.86
CA TYR A 122 20.37 -18.49 -18.59
C TYR A 122 19.41 -19.31 -17.73
N PHE A 123 18.47 -19.98 -18.39
CA PHE A 123 17.54 -20.86 -17.74
C PHE A 123 18.21 -22.12 -17.16
N LEU A 124 19.07 -22.79 -17.93
CA LEU A 124 19.81 -23.97 -17.46
C LEU A 124 20.70 -23.62 -16.28
N LEU A 125 21.36 -22.45 -16.33
CA LEU A 125 22.14 -21.93 -15.20
C LEU A 125 21.27 -21.72 -13.96
N ALA A 126 20.07 -21.14 -14.12
CA ALA A 126 19.12 -20.97 -13.02
C ALA A 126 18.66 -22.32 -12.45
N ALA A 127 18.39 -23.31 -13.30
CA ALA A 127 17.97 -24.66 -12.91
C ALA A 127 19.09 -25.39 -12.18
N ALA A 128 20.30 -25.33 -12.70
CA ALA A 128 21.49 -25.95 -12.14
C ALA A 128 21.88 -25.34 -10.79
N LEU A 129 21.54 -24.07 -10.53
CA LEU A 129 21.78 -23.44 -9.23
C LEU A 129 20.66 -23.74 -8.23
N TRP A 130 19.39 -23.57 -8.63
CA TRP A 130 18.25 -23.65 -7.72
C TRP A 130 17.86 -25.09 -7.33
N THR A 131 17.88 -26.00 -8.31
CA THR A 131 17.37 -27.37 -8.10
C THR A 131 18.21 -28.15 -7.09
N PRO A 132 19.56 -28.14 -7.12
CA PRO A 132 20.36 -28.81 -6.10
C PRO A 132 20.17 -28.21 -4.70
N LEU A 133 19.97 -26.90 -4.60
CA LEU A 133 19.71 -26.24 -3.32
C LEU A 133 18.38 -26.71 -2.72
N LEU A 134 17.33 -26.80 -3.53
CA LEU A 134 16.00 -27.22 -3.07
C LEU A 134 15.96 -28.71 -2.72
N VAL A 135 16.52 -29.58 -3.59
CA VAL A 135 16.60 -31.02 -3.35
C VAL A 135 17.51 -31.34 -2.17
N GLY A 136 18.68 -30.68 -2.09
CA GLY A 136 19.63 -30.84 -0.99
C GLY A 136 19.09 -30.34 0.33
N GLY A 137 18.47 -29.15 0.35
CA GLY A 137 17.80 -28.62 1.53
C GLY A 137 16.69 -29.56 2.02
N SER A 138 15.88 -30.08 1.11
CA SER A 138 14.84 -31.06 1.43
C SER A 138 15.41 -32.39 1.92
N ALA A 139 16.55 -32.85 1.39
CA ALA A 139 17.19 -34.08 1.83
C ALA A 139 17.78 -33.95 3.25
N VAL A 140 18.38 -32.80 3.57
CA VAL A 140 18.90 -32.49 4.92
C VAL A 140 17.75 -32.36 5.91
N LEU A 141 16.72 -31.57 5.58
CA LEU A 141 15.53 -31.41 6.42
C LEU A 141 14.77 -32.72 6.62
N GLY A 142 14.66 -33.54 5.58
CA GLY A 142 14.02 -34.85 5.64
C GLY A 142 14.73 -35.84 6.56
N ARG A 143 16.05 -35.71 6.74
CA ARG A 143 16.83 -36.50 7.72
C ARG A 143 16.61 -36.02 9.15
N SER A 144 16.45 -34.72 9.37
CA SER A 144 16.28 -34.13 10.71
C SER A 144 14.84 -34.13 11.22
N LEU A 145 13.83 -34.15 10.33
CA LEU A 145 12.41 -34.03 10.68
C LEU A 145 11.54 -34.96 9.79
N PRO A 146 11.52 -36.28 10.05
CA PRO A 146 10.76 -37.24 9.25
C PRO A 146 9.24 -36.99 9.23
N HIS A 147 8.71 -36.29 10.25
CA HIS A 147 7.30 -35.92 10.34
C HIS A 147 6.88 -34.82 9.33
N LEU A 148 7.82 -34.00 8.85
CA LEU A 148 7.55 -32.97 7.84
C LEU A 148 7.31 -33.55 6.43
N ALA A 149 7.77 -34.78 6.17
CA ALA A 149 7.48 -35.48 4.91
C ALA A 149 5.97 -35.72 4.71
N TYR A 150 5.21 -35.85 5.80
CA TYR A 150 3.75 -36.01 5.79
C TYR A 150 2.99 -34.69 5.96
N ALA A 151 3.68 -33.58 6.27
CA ALA A 151 3.06 -32.27 6.45
C ALA A 151 2.51 -31.70 5.13
N GLY A 152 3.14 -32.00 3.99
CA GLY A 152 2.67 -31.58 2.67
C GLY A 152 1.28 -32.17 2.32
N PRO A 153 1.10 -33.49 2.37
CA PRO A 153 -0.20 -34.14 2.22
C PRO A 153 -1.24 -33.68 3.27
N ALA A 154 -0.82 -33.48 4.52
CA ALA A 154 -1.71 -32.99 5.59
C ALA A 154 -2.20 -31.55 5.35
N LEU A 155 -1.36 -30.66 4.81
CA LEU A 155 -1.74 -29.30 4.42
C LEU A 155 -2.68 -29.29 3.20
N LEU A 156 -2.48 -30.21 2.26
CA LEU A 156 -3.38 -30.43 1.11
C LEU A 156 -4.75 -30.93 1.57
N LEU A 157 -4.78 -31.92 2.48
CA LEU A 157 -6.02 -32.44 3.08
C LEU A 157 -6.70 -31.40 3.97
N ALA A 158 -5.96 -30.60 4.73
CA ALA A 158 -6.49 -29.47 5.48
C ALA A 158 -7.05 -28.38 4.56
N GLY A 159 -6.41 -28.11 3.41
CA GLY A 159 -6.93 -27.21 2.38
C GLY A 159 -8.21 -27.71 1.72
N VAL A 160 -8.33 -29.03 1.49
CA VAL A 160 -9.54 -29.67 0.96
C VAL A 160 -10.66 -29.75 2.01
N ALA A 161 -10.32 -30.00 3.29
CA ALA A 161 -11.26 -30.02 4.41
C ALA A 161 -11.79 -28.62 4.74
N ALA A 162 -10.92 -27.59 4.71
CA ALA A 162 -11.31 -26.19 4.84
C ALA A 162 -12.27 -25.75 3.72
N ARG A 163 -12.19 -26.39 2.55
CA ARG A 163 -13.10 -26.17 1.42
C ARG A 163 -14.48 -26.84 1.60
N ARG A 164 -14.60 -27.81 2.51
CA ARG A 164 -15.87 -28.48 2.87
C ARG A 164 -16.59 -27.86 4.07
N LEU A 165 -15.89 -27.11 4.93
CA LEU A 165 -16.55 -26.28 5.93
C LEU A 165 -17.37 -25.21 5.19
N ARG A 166 -18.69 -25.16 5.42
CA ARG A 166 -19.57 -24.06 4.98
C ARG A 166 -19.19 -22.80 5.75
N ILE A 167 -18.01 -22.26 5.44
CA ILE A 167 -17.53 -20.99 5.98
C ILE A 167 -18.49 -19.92 5.46
N SER A 168 -19.09 -19.15 6.37
CA SER A 168 -20.00 -18.07 5.99
C SER A 168 -19.33 -17.11 4.99
N TRP A 169 -20.10 -16.53 4.07
CA TRP A 169 -19.56 -15.56 3.12
C TRP A 169 -18.84 -14.41 3.82
N GLN A 170 -19.34 -13.97 4.98
CA GLN A 170 -18.70 -12.94 5.80
C GLN A 170 -17.32 -13.37 6.28
N THR A 171 -17.18 -14.60 6.80
CA THR A 171 -15.89 -15.15 7.24
C THR A 171 -14.93 -15.31 6.06
N GLN A 172 -15.40 -15.78 4.89
CA GLN A 172 -14.58 -15.87 3.69
C GLN A 172 -14.02 -14.49 3.27
N ARG A 173 -14.85 -13.44 3.31
CA ARG A 173 -14.44 -12.08 2.97
C ARG A 173 -13.48 -11.49 4.00
N GLN A 174 -13.63 -11.80 5.28
CA GLN A 174 -12.68 -11.40 6.31
C GLN A 174 -11.31 -12.07 6.12
N VAL A 175 -11.27 -13.37 5.83
CA VAL A 175 -10.03 -14.10 5.52
C VAL A 175 -9.37 -13.55 4.25
N LEU A 176 -10.16 -13.25 3.21
CA LEU A 176 -9.66 -12.61 2.00
C LEU A 176 -9.08 -11.22 2.30
N GLY A 177 -9.77 -10.42 3.12
CA GLY A 177 -9.29 -9.11 3.57
C GLY A 177 -7.96 -9.21 4.31
N TRP A 178 -7.85 -10.18 5.24
CA TRP A 178 -6.61 -10.48 5.96
C TRP A 178 -5.47 -10.89 5.01
N ALA A 179 -5.73 -11.78 4.06
CA ALA A 179 -4.73 -12.22 3.09
C ALA A 179 -4.28 -11.06 2.18
N ARG A 180 -5.22 -10.25 1.70
CA ARG A 180 -4.93 -9.07 0.87
C ARG A 180 -4.06 -8.04 1.58
N ARG A 181 -4.27 -7.82 2.89
CA ARG A 181 -3.40 -6.95 3.71
C ARG A 181 -1.95 -7.41 3.73
N ARG A 182 -1.68 -8.72 3.62
CA ARG A 182 -0.31 -9.26 3.57
C ARG A 182 0.33 -9.07 2.21
N THR A 183 -0.45 -9.09 1.13
CA THR A 183 0.07 -8.97 -0.24
C THR A 183 0.14 -7.53 -0.76
N ARG A 184 -0.69 -6.63 -0.24
CA ARG A 184 -0.75 -5.24 -0.72
C ARG A 184 0.02 -4.33 0.23
N TRP A 185 1.04 -3.68 -0.32
CA TRP A 185 1.93 -2.78 0.41
C TRP A 185 1.21 -1.63 1.10
N GLU A 186 0.06 -1.17 0.58
CA GLU A 186 -0.77 -0.10 1.17
C GLU A 186 -1.22 -0.39 2.62
N PHE A 187 -1.27 -1.67 3.02
CA PHE A 187 -1.68 -2.10 4.35
C PHE A 187 -0.52 -2.56 5.23
N TRP A 188 0.71 -2.49 4.72
CA TRP A 188 1.87 -2.91 5.48
C TRP A 188 2.17 -1.92 6.61
N PRO A 189 2.75 -2.40 7.71
CA PRO A 189 3.18 -1.51 8.79
C PRO A 189 4.13 -0.42 8.25
N PRO A 190 3.97 0.85 8.65
CA PRO A 190 4.83 1.92 8.16
C PRO A 190 6.32 1.67 8.34
N TRP A 191 6.74 1.05 9.46
CA TRP A 191 8.15 0.75 9.74
C TRP A 191 8.82 -0.10 8.65
N LEU A 192 8.07 -0.96 7.96
CA LEU A 192 8.61 -1.79 6.89
C LEU A 192 8.97 -0.95 5.65
N ALA A 193 8.18 0.09 5.36
CA ALA A 193 8.48 1.05 4.30
C ALA A 193 9.68 1.95 4.65
N TYR A 194 9.88 2.23 5.95
CA TYR A 194 11.01 3.03 6.43
C TYR A 194 12.31 2.22 6.66
N LEU A 195 12.25 0.88 6.63
CA LEU A 195 13.41 0.00 6.79
C LEU A 195 14.57 0.33 5.83
N PRO A 196 14.38 0.57 4.52
CA PRO A 196 15.47 0.99 3.63
C PRO A 196 15.87 2.47 3.81
N VAL A 197 14.97 3.30 4.33
CA VAL A 197 15.20 4.75 4.52
C VAL A 197 16.12 5.02 5.70
N ALA A 198 15.97 4.27 6.81
CA ALA A 198 16.76 4.48 8.02
C ALA A 198 18.29 4.28 7.82
N PRO A 199 18.79 3.22 7.15
CA PRO A 199 20.21 3.09 6.82
C PRO A 199 20.72 4.22 5.93
N TYR A 200 19.88 4.72 5.01
CA TYR A 200 20.25 5.83 4.14
C TYR A 200 20.37 7.15 4.92
N ILE A 201 19.44 7.43 5.84
CA ILE A 201 19.54 8.58 6.76
C ILE A 201 20.80 8.46 7.62
N LEU A 202 21.11 7.26 8.14
CA LEU A 202 22.32 7.02 8.93
C LEU A 202 23.59 7.26 8.08
N PHE A 203 23.61 6.77 6.84
CA PHE A 203 24.69 7.03 5.90
C PHE A 203 24.89 8.53 5.65
N LEU A 204 23.80 9.28 5.42
CA LEU A 204 23.86 10.73 5.26
C LEU A 204 24.36 11.43 6.53
N ALA A 205 23.90 11.01 7.70
CA ALA A 205 24.34 11.54 8.98
C ALA A 205 25.85 11.37 9.19
N ILE A 206 26.41 10.20 8.84
CA ILE A 206 27.85 9.92 8.90
C ILE A 206 28.59 10.76 7.86
N ARG A 207 28.12 10.75 6.59
CA ARG A 207 28.76 11.47 5.47
C ARG A 207 28.87 12.97 5.75
N HIS A 208 27.83 13.57 6.32
CA HIS A 208 27.75 14.99 6.61
C HIS A 208 28.14 15.35 8.04
N ARG A 209 28.55 14.35 8.85
CA ARG A 209 28.95 14.52 10.27
C ARG A 209 27.90 15.26 11.10
N SER A 210 26.62 15.06 10.80
CA SER A 210 25.51 15.70 11.48
C SER A 210 24.29 14.78 11.50
N VAL A 211 23.93 14.33 12.70
CA VAL A 211 22.74 13.50 12.93
C VAL A 211 21.43 14.29 12.84
N THR A 212 21.52 15.63 12.90
CA THR A 212 20.38 16.55 12.82
C THR A 212 20.29 17.27 11.48
N LEU A 213 21.08 16.88 10.46
CA LEU A 213 21.13 17.58 9.17
C LEU A 213 19.74 17.86 8.57
N PHE A 214 18.79 16.95 8.75
CA PHE A 214 17.44 17.10 8.21
C PHE A 214 16.67 18.32 8.75
N THR A 215 17.04 18.88 9.91
CA THR A 215 16.35 20.06 10.48
C THR A 215 16.60 21.34 9.68
N VAL A 216 17.57 21.35 8.77
CA VAL A 216 17.85 22.51 7.90
C VAL A 216 16.95 22.57 6.66
N ALA A 217 16.07 21.58 6.45
CA ALA A 217 15.21 21.49 5.27
C ALA A 217 14.27 22.70 5.12
N ASN A 218 13.76 23.26 6.22
CA ASN A 218 12.93 24.46 6.25
C ASN A 218 13.40 25.41 7.35
N PRO A 219 14.41 26.26 7.10
CA PRO A 219 14.95 27.18 8.12
C PRO A 219 13.93 28.15 8.72
N GLY A 220 12.82 28.42 8.02
CA GLY A 220 11.73 29.26 8.50
C GLY A 220 10.84 28.59 9.55
N ILE A 221 10.99 27.28 9.80
CA ILE A 221 10.21 26.52 10.75
C ILE A 221 11.15 25.95 11.83
N PRO A 222 10.84 26.10 13.13
CA PRO A 222 11.63 25.48 14.19
C PRO A 222 11.87 23.98 13.93
N SER A 223 13.11 23.55 14.10
CA SER A 223 13.55 22.16 13.81
C SER A 223 13.22 21.66 12.40
N GLY A 224 13.03 22.54 11.43
CA GLY A 224 12.68 22.19 10.04
C GLY A 224 11.27 21.62 9.87
N GLY A 225 10.41 21.73 10.89
CA GLY A 225 9.08 21.11 10.92
C GLY A 225 9.11 19.61 11.24
N PHE A 226 10.14 19.15 11.97
CA PHE A 226 10.28 17.73 12.33
C PHE A 226 9.29 17.30 13.43
N VAL A 227 9.25 18.04 14.55
CA VAL A 227 8.37 17.78 15.70
C VAL A 227 8.12 19.09 16.44
N GLY A 228 6.89 19.27 16.93
CA GLY A 228 6.54 20.31 17.90
C GLY A 228 6.27 21.69 17.30
N GLU A 229 6.07 21.76 15.98
CA GLU A 229 5.74 23.00 15.29
C GLU A 229 4.37 23.55 15.69
N SER A 230 4.29 24.88 15.85
CA SER A 230 3.04 25.61 16.06
C SER A 230 2.29 25.74 14.73
N LYS A 231 1.06 25.20 14.68
CA LYS A 231 0.22 25.31 13.47
C LYS A 231 -0.17 26.75 13.19
N SER A 232 -0.46 27.55 14.22
CA SER A 232 -0.84 28.95 14.07
C SER A 232 0.30 29.79 13.53
N ALA A 233 1.54 29.55 13.99
CA ALA A 233 2.73 30.21 13.45
C ALA A 233 2.94 29.88 11.96
N ILE A 234 2.72 28.62 11.55
CA ILE A 234 2.78 28.25 10.12
C ILE A 234 1.64 28.93 9.34
N LEU A 235 0.41 28.86 9.85
CA LEU A 235 -0.78 29.42 9.18
C LEU A 235 -0.68 30.95 9.00
N SER A 236 -0.05 31.68 9.91
CA SER A 236 0.13 33.13 9.78
C SER A 236 1.06 33.55 8.63
N HIS A 237 1.88 32.63 8.11
CA HIS A 237 2.75 32.87 6.96
C HIS A 237 2.13 32.38 5.63
N LEU A 238 0.97 31.74 5.68
CA LEU A 238 0.30 31.19 4.50
C LEU A 238 -0.93 32.03 4.11
N ALA A 239 -1.11 32.25 2.81
CA ALA A 239 -2.32 32.85 2.26
C ALA A 239 -2.60 32.27 0.86
N PRO A 240 -3.85 31.88 0.55
CA PRO A 240 -5.05 31.99 1.40
C PRO A 240 -5.14 30.87 2.45
N VAL A 241 -5.66 31.19 3.64
CA VAL A 241 -6.03 30.21 4.69
C VAL A 241 -7.43 30.53 5.24
N PRO A 242 -8.22 29.53 5.66
CA PRO A 242 -9.46 29.78 6.36
C PRO A 242 -9.21 30.50 7.68
N GLU A 243 -10.06 31.49 7.96
CA GLU A 243 -10.12 32.32 9.15
C GLU A 243 -9.93 31.45 10.39
N PHE A 244 -9.02 31.86 11.26
CA PHE A 244 -8.69 31.13 12.47
C PHE A 244 -8.29 32.09 13.60
N ALA A 245 -8.40 31.61 14.84
CA ALA A 245 -7.89 32.28 16.02
C ALA A 245 -7.28 31.27 16.99
N VAL A 246 -6.34 31.72 17.82
CA VAL A 246 -5.71 30.90 18.87
C VAL A 246 -6.33 31.23 20.22
N LEU A 247 -6.76 30.18 20.92
CA LEU A 247 -7.36 30.24 22.24
C LEU A 247 -6.35 29.68 23.25
N ARG A 248 -5.83 30.55 24.11
CA ARG A 248 -4.76 30.23 25.06
C ARG A 248 -5.20 29.23 26.13
N GLU A 249 -4.29 28.38 26.58
CA GLU A 249 -4.51 27.35 27.62
C GLU A 249 -4.90 27.90 28.99
N ASP A 250 -4.39 29.08 29.34
CA ASP A 250 -4.66 29.74 30.61
C ASP A 250 -6.11 30.22 30.77
N LEU A 251 -6.89 30.24 29.70
CA LEU A 251 -8.30 30.59 29.72
C LEU A 251 -9.18 29.42 30.21
N SER A 252 -10.14 29.74 31.09
CA SER A 252 -11.14 28.75 31.51
C SER A 252 -11.98 28.26 30.32
N ALA A 253 -12.56 27.06 30.45
CA ALA A 253 -13.41 26.48 29.40
C ALA A 253 -14.56 27.42 28.98
N ASP A 254 -15.16 28.14 29.93
CA ASP A 254 -16.21 29.13 29.65
C ASP A 254 -15.68 30.37 28.93
N ALA A 255 -14.48 30.84 29.28
CA ALA A 255 -13.83 31.95 28.58
C ALA A 255 -13.49 31.55 27.13
N ARG A 256 -12.96 30.34 26.92
CA ARG A 256 -12.70 29.78 25.59
C ARG A 256 -13.99 29.62 24.77
N LEU A 257 -15.10 29.18 25.39
CA LEU A 257 -16.40 29.11 24.73
C LEU A 257 -16.91 30.49 24.31
N ARG A 258 -16.77 31.51 25.16
CA ARG A 258 -17.11 32.90 24.81
C ARG A 258 -16.26 33.42 23.65
N ALA A 259 -14.95 33.15 23.67
CA ALA A 259 -14.04 33.53 22.60
C ALA A 259 -14.40 32.84 21.26
N VAL A 260 -14.88 31.60 21.28
CA VAL A 260 -15.42 30.94 20.08
C VAL A 260 -16.66 31.67 19.55
N LYS A 261 -17.58 32.09 20.41
CA LYS A 261 -18.77 32.86 20.00
C LYS A 261 -18.41 34.22 19.41
N GLU A 262 -17.44 34.89 20.03
CA GLU A 262 -16.90 36.14 19.51
C GLU A 262 -16.25 35.93 18.14
N PHE A 263 -15.41 34.89 17.99
CA PHE A 263 -14.81 34.52 16.71
C PHE A 263 -15.86 34.29 15.62
N LEU A 264 -16.94 33.56 15.93
CA LEU A 264 -18.06 33.34 15.02
C LEU A 264 -18.73 34.67 14.63
N SER A 265 -19.00 35.54 15.61
CA SER A 265 -19.66 36.83 15.38
C SER A 265 -18.81 37.77 14.53
N VAL A 266 -17.52 37.92 14.86
CA VAL A 266 -16.59 38.84 14.17
C VAL A 266 -16.41 38.47 12.71
N HIS A 267 -16.41 37.18 12.39
CA HIS A 267 -16.21 36.68 11.03
C HIS A 267 -17.53 36.33 10.32
N GLY A 268 -18.69 36.58 10.93
CA GLY A 268 -20.00 36.25 10.35
C GLY A 268 -20.18 34.75 10.06
N LEU A 269 -19.59 33.88 10.88
CA LEU A 269 -19.57 32.43 10.68
C LEU A 269 -20.68 31.72 11.45
N SER A 270 -21.05 30.55 10.94
CA SER A 270 -21.94 29.60 11.61
C SER A 270 -21.24 28.25 11.77
N TYR A 271 -21.79 27.40 12.62
CA TYR A 271 -21.35 26.01 12.70
C TYR A 271 -21.55 25.29 11.34
N PRO A 272 -20.70 24.29 11.01
CA PRO A 272 -19.63 23.75 11.84
C PRO A 272 -18.33 24.58 11.84
N ILE A 273 -17.52 24.38 12.88
CA ILE A 273 -16.14 24.90 12.99
C ILE A 273 -15.17 23.78 13.36
N VAL A 274 -13.89 23.99 13.12
CA VAL A 274 -12.82 23.05 13.50
C VAL A 274 -12.12 23.55 14.76
N LEU A 275 -11.99 22.67 15.75
CA LEU A 275 -11.14 22.84 16.92
C LEU A 275 -9.96 21.87 16.82
N LYS A 276 -8.75 22.36 16.99
CA LYS A 276 -7.52 21.55 16.94
C LYS A 276 -6.44 22.12 17.86
N PRO A 277 -5.59 21.29 18.47
CA PRO A 277 -4.47 21.80 19.25
C PRO A 277 -3.46 22.49 18.32
N ASP A 278 -2.89 23.60 18.79
CA ASP A 278 -1.88 24.36 18.05
C ASP A 278 -0.65 23.49 17.76
N VAL A 279 -0.15 22.79 18.79
CA VAL A 279 0.91 21.78 18.66
C VAL A 279 0.29 20.39 18.71
N GLY A 280 0.60 19.53 17.74
CA GLY A 280 0.11 18.15 17.74
C GLY A 280 0.07 17.50 16.36
N GLU A 281 0.12 16.17 16.34
CA GLU A 281 0.33 15.39 15.13
C GLU A 281 -0.85 14.46 14.80
N ARG A 282 -0.90 14.01 13.53
CA ARG A 282 -1.76 12.91 13.05
C ARG A 282 -3.28 13.08 13.28
N GLY A 283 -3.74 14.31 13.46
CA GLY A 283 -5.15 14.63 13.70
C GLY A 283 -5.63 14.27 15.11
N THR A 284 -4.71 14.03 16.05
CA THR A 284 -5.04 13.87 17.48
C THR A 284 -5.62 15.19 18.00
N GLY A 285 -6.71 15.12 18.76
CA GLY A 285 -7.37 16.31 19.30
C GLY A 285 -8.09 17.20 18.27
N VAL A 286 -8.33 16.73 17.04
CA VAL A 286 -9.12 17.50 16.05
C VAL A 286 -10.60 17.13 16.16
N VAL A 287 -11.46 18.13 16.29
CA VAL A 287 -12.92 18.00 16.37
C VAL A 287 -13.59 18.97 15.41
N ILE A 288 -14.60 18.49 14.68
CA ILE A 288 -15.53 19.32 13.92
C ILE A 288 -16.75 19.56 14.81
N ALA A 289 -16.80 20.73 15.45
CA ALA A 289 -17.89 21.10 16.33
C ALA A 289 -19.08 21.60 15.50
N LYS A 290 -20.28 21.06 15.75
CA LYS A 290 -21.51 21.40 15.04
C LYS A 290 -22.43 22.30 15.86
N ARG A 291 -22.13 22.49 17.15
CA ARG A 291 -22.91 23.24 18.12
C ARG A 291 -22.07 23.57 19.36
N ASP A 292 -22.53 24.51 20.17
CA ASP A 292 -21.91 24.90 21.46
C ASP A 292 -21.60 23.70 22.36
N GLY A 293 -22.50 22.72 22.43
CA GLY A 293 -22.31 21.52 23.25
C GLY A 293 -21.06 20.72 22.88
N ASP A 294 -20.69 20.69 21.60
CA ASP A 294 -19.50 20.00 21.12
C ASP A 294 -18.22 20.79 21.51
N VAL A 295 -18.30 22.12 21.47
CA VAL A 295 -17.23 23.03 21.89
C VAL A 295 -16.97 22.90 23.40
N ALA A 296 -18.04 22.91 24.21
CA ALA A 296 -17.94 22.72 25.65
C ALA A 296 -17.44 21.31 26.02
N ALA A 297 -17.79 20.28 25.24
CA ALA A 297 -17.23 18.93 25.41
C ALA A 297 -15.73 18.89 25.08
N TYR A 298 -15.30 19.58 24.02
CA TYR A 298 -13.91 19.66 23.64
C TYR A 298 -13.04 20.27 24.75
N PHE A 299 -13.41 21.45 25.26
CA PHE A 299 -12.61 22.17 26.25
C PHE A 299 -12.57 21.50 27.63
N ARG A 300 -13.42 20.51 27.91
CA ARG A 300 -13.31 19.67 29.11
C ARG A 300 -12.11 18.73 29.08
N THR A 301 -11.55 18.46 27.91
CA THR A 301 -10.51 17.44 27.70
C THR A 301 -9.30 17.93 26.91
N SER A 302 -9.41 19.11 26.26
CA SER A 302 -8.31 19.72 25.51
C SER A 302 -7.17 20.14 26.43
N ILE A 303 -5.94 19.94 25.98
CA ILE A 303 -4.71 20.38 26.64
C ILE A 303 -3.98 21.30 25.66
N GLY A 304 -3.36 22.36 26.17
CA GLY A 304 -2.63 23.33 25.37
C GLY A 304 -3.50 24.35 24.64
N ASP A 305 -2.81 25.22 23.90
CA ASP A 305 -3.42 26.22 23.03
C ASP A 305 -4.25 25.53 21.93
N THR A 306 -5.44 26.09 21.67
CA THR A 306 -6.40 25.54 20.72
C THR A 306 -6.63 26.53 19.59
N ILE A 307 -6.52 26.06 18.35
CA ILE A 307 -6.97 26.79 17.18
C ILE A 307 -8.46 26.53 16.98
N VAL A 308 -9.24 27.61 16.90
CA VAL A 308 -10.56 27.62 16.26
C VAL A 308 -10.39 28.06 14.82
N GLN A 309 -10.96 27.32 13.87
CA GLN A 309 -10.83 27.61 12.44
C GLN A 309 -12.15 27.38 11.71
N ARG A 310 -12.45 28.21 10.70
CA ARG A 310 -13.60 28.01 9.82
C ARG A 310 -13.54 26.62 9.18
N TYR A 311 -14.66 25.91 9.19
CA TYR A 311 -14.79 24.66 8.47
C TYR A 311 -14.95 24.92 6.97
N VAL A 312 -14.15 24.22 6.17
CA VAL A 312 -14.26 24.25 4.70
C VAL A 312 -14.62 22.85 4.20
N ALA A 313 -15.80 22.76 3.58
CA ALA A 313 -16.27 21.54 2.94
C ALA A 313 -15.59 21.32 1.57
N GLY A 314 -15.85 20.16 0.96
CA GLY A 314 -15.39 19.84 -0.38
C GLY A 314 -14.28 18.79 -0.42
N LEU A 315 -13.67 18.68 -1.59
CA LEU A 315 -12.61 17.73 -1.89
C LEU A 315 -11.34 18.10 -1.11
N GLU A 316 -10.54 17.10 -0.73
CA GLU A 316 -9.31 17.29 0.03
C GLU A 316 -8.12 16.65 -0.71
N PHE A 317 -7.05 17.43 -0.85
CA PHE A 317 -5.82 17.03 -1.55
C PHE A 317 -4.60 17.29 -0.68
N GLY A 318 -3.64 16.37 -0.71
CA GLY A 318 -2.28 16.62 -0.21
C GLY A 318 -1.38 16.97 -1.38
N VAL A 319 -0.87 18.20 -1.43
CA VAL A 319 0.05 18.66 -2.48
C VAL A 319 1.45 18.72 -1.90
N PHE A 320 2.32 17.83 -2.36
CA PHE A 320 3.71 17.78 -1.92
C PHE A 320 4.54 18.69 -2.82
N TYR A 321 5.18 19.69 -2.23
CA TYR A 321 5.96 20.72 -2.92
C TYR A 321 7.42 20.69 -2.46
N TYR A 322 8.33 21.02 -3.38
CA TYR A 322 9.70 21.34 -3.03
C TYR A 322 10.29 22.44 -3.93
N ARG A 323 11.28 23.16 -3.43
CA ARG A 323 12.11 24.13 -4.14
C ARG A 323 13.50 24.14 -3.56
N TYR A 324 14.55 24.11 -4.38
CA TYR A 324 15.89 24.26 -3.84
C TYR A 324 16.17 25.73 -3.46
N PRO A 325 17.00 26.01 -2.43
CA PRO A 325 17.23 27.39 -1.96
C PRO A 325 17.77 28.39 -3.00
N HIS A 326 18.40 27.89 -4.06
CA HIS A 326 18.94 28.71 -5.15
C HIS A 326 17.98 28.84 -6.34
N GLU A 327 16.86 28.13 -6.32
CA GLU A 327 15.85 28.18 -7.37
C GLU A 327 14.79 29.24 -7.04
N SER A 328 14.37 29.98 -8.05
CA SER A 328 13.29 30.96 -7.91
C SER A 328 11.90 30.34 -7.91
N ARG A 329 11.75 29.12 -8.47
CA ARG A 329 10.48 28.42 -8.64
C ARG A 329 10.62 26.97 -8.17
N GLY A 330 9.64 26.49 -7.42
CA GLY A 330 9.53 25.10 -7.01
C GLY A 330 8.63 24.26 -7.90
N CYS A 331 8.50 23.00 -7.51
CA CYS A 331 7.74 21.97 -8.22
C CYS A 331 6.82 21.22 -7.27
N ILE A 332 5.65 20.83 -7.78
CA ILE A 332 4.82 19.82 -7.13
C ILE A 332 5.43 18.44 -7.43
N LEU A 333 5.87 17.74 -6.39
CA LEU A 333 6.42 16.40 -6.47
C LEU A 333 5.32 15.34 -6.60
N SER A 334 4.23 15.53 -5.87
CA SER A 334 3.10 14.60 -5.90
C SER A 334 1.82 15.27 -5.42
N ILE A 335 0.68 14.79 -5.93
CA ILE A 335 -0.64 15.16 -5.47
C ILE A 335 -1.32 13.89 -4.97
N THR A 336 -1.91 13.95 -3.79
CA THR A 336 -2.65 12.85 -3.20
C THR A 336 -4.11 13.25 -2.98
N ALA A 337 -5.03 12.66 -3.74
CA ALA A 337 -6.46 12.88 -3.54
C ALA A 337 -6.94 12.05 -2.35
N LYS A 338 -7.58 12.70 -1.36
CA LYS A 338 -8.14 12.02 -0.20
C LYS A 338 -9.60 11.69 -0.46
N ARG A 339 -9.93 10.41 -0.36
CA ARG A 339 -11.31 9.92 -0.39
C ARG A 339 -11.73 9.45 0.99
N PHE A 340 -12.86 9.96 1.44
CA PHE A 340 -13.54 9.46 2.64
C PHE A 340 -14.30 8.19 2.24
N PRO A 341 -13.91 7.01 2.76
CA PRO A 341 -14.60 5.79 2.42
C PRO A 341 -16.03 5.84 2.95
N SER A 342 -16.97 5.41 2.11
CA SER A 342 -18.38 5.26 2.44
C SER A 342 -18.92 3.99 1.78
N VAL A 343 -20.06 3.51 2.26
CA VAL A 343 -20.86 2.49 1.58
C VAL A 343 -22.21 3.07 1.21
N THR A 344 -22.80 2.59 0.12
CA THR A 344 -24.12 3.02 -0.34
C THR A 344 -25.12 1.92 -0.04
N GLY A 345 -26.21 2.27 0.62
CA GLY A 345 -27.32 1.37 0.92
C GLY A 345 -27.97 0.85 -0.35
N ASP A 346 -28.27 -0.44 -0.36
CA ASP A 346 -29.07 -1.09 -1.41
C ASP A 346 -30.51 -1.38 -0.92
N GLY A 347 -30.83 -1.02 0.34
CA GLY A 347 -32.11 -1.27 1.01
C GLY A 347 -32.27 -2.70 1.54
N VAL A 348 -31.26 -3.56 1.44
CA VAL A 348 -31.35 -4.99 1.78
C VAL A 348 -30.17 -5.49 2.60
N SER A 349 -28.95 -5.10 2.21
CA SER A 349 -27.70 -5.53 2.83
C SER A 349 -27.40 -4.70 4.07
N THR A 350 -26.86 -5.36 5.10
CA THR A 350 -26.37 -4.62 6.28
C THR A 350 -25.12 -3.80 5.94
N ILE A 351 -24.80 -2.78 6.75
CA ILE A 351 -23.54 -2.02 6.63
C ILE A 351 -22.34 -2.98 6.65
N ARG A 352 -22.38 -4.01 7.51
CA ARG A 352 -21.35 -5.06 7.56
C ARG A 352 -21.19 -5.76 6.21
N ASP A 353 -22.28 -6.16 5.59
CA ASP A 353 -22.24 -6.83 4.29
C ASP A 353 -21.70 -5.91 3.20
N LEU A 354 -22.13 -4.65 3.18
CA LEU A 354 -21.64 -3.65 2.22
C LEU A 354 -20.13 -3.41 2.37
N VAL A 355 -19.63 -3.26 3.60
CA VAL A 355 -18.19 -3.11 3.88
C VAL A 355 -17.41 -4.36 3.47
N LEU A 356 -17.93 -5.56 3.78
CA LEU A 356 -17.26 -6.81 3.43
C LEU A 356 -17.32 -7.06 1.92
N ARG A 357 -18.34 -6.58 1.20
CA ARG A 357 -18.46 -6.71 -0.26
C ARG A 357 -17.45 -5.84 -1.00
N ASP A 358 -17.10 -4.68 -0.46
CA ASP A 358 -16.06 -3.83 -1.03
C ASP A 358 -14.67 -4.48 -0.90
N ASP A 359 -13.91 -4.46 -2.00
CA ASP A 359 -12.65 -5.17 -2.12
C ASP A 359 -11.49 -4.57 -1.34
N ARG A 360 -11.58 -3.28 -1.02
CA ARG A 360 -10.59 -2.55 -0.23
C ARG A 360 -11.09 -2.35 1.21
N ALA A 361 -12.36 -2.03 1.40
CA ALA A 361 -12.91 -1.78 2.73
C ALA A 361 -12.93 -3.03 3.59
N CYS A 362 -13.08 -4.23 2.99
CA CYS A 362 -12.97 -5.49 3.71
C CYS A 362 -11.60 -5.69 4.39
N CYS A 363 -10.53 -5.13 3.82
CA CYS A 363 -9.19 -5.17 4.41
C CYS A 363 -9.11 -4.32 5.69
N LEU A 364 -9.97 -3.32 5.87
CA LEU A 364 -10.00 -2.43 7.03
C LEU A 364 -11.28 -2.61 7.86
N ALA A 365 -12.05 -3.66 7.62
CA ALA A 365 -13.37 -3.87 8.21
C ALA A 365 -13.39 -3.75 9.74
N GLY A 366 -12.43 -4.39 10.43
CA GLY A 366 -12.33 -4.30 11.90
C GLY A 366 -12.11 -2.87 12.42
N MET A 367 -11.33 -2.05 11.69
CA MET A 367 -11.12 -0.64 12.04
C MET A 367 -12.40 0.18 11.81
N TYR A 368 -13.09 -0.04 10.69
CA TYR A 368 -14.33 0.67 10.40
C TYR A 368 -15.44 0.30 11.39
N PHE A 369 -15.62 -0.98 11.69
CA PHE A 369 -16.64 -1.41 12.65
C PHE A 369 -16.39 -0.87 14.06
N GLY A 370 -15.13 -0.78 14.50
CA GLY A 370 -14.79 -0.20 15.80
C GLY A 370 -15.01 1.33 15.91
N ARG A 371 -15.27 2.02 14.79
CA ARG A 371 -15.43 3.48 14.73
C ARG A 371 -16.75 3.94 14.13
N LEU A 372 -17.58 3.01 13.68
CA LEU A 372 -18.86 3.29 13.08
C LEU A 372 -19.79 3.88 14.15
N LYS A 373 -20.41 5.02 13.86
CA LYS A 373 -21.42 5.63 14.76
C LYS A 373 -22.77 4.93 14.71
N ARG A 374 -23.00 4.10 13.69
CA ARG A 374 -24.17 3.25 13.50
C ARG A 374 -23.85 1.81 13.85
N ASN A 375 -24.88 1.01 14.10
CA ASN A 375 -24.68 -0.41 14.29
C ASN A 375 -24.33 -1.06 12.93
N ALA A 376 -23.27 -1.86 12.89
CA ALA A 376 -22.86 -2.52 11.65
C ALA A 376 -23.92 -3.52 11.12
N GLY A 377 -24.88 -3.92 11.95
CA GLY A 377 -26.03 -4.74 11.55
C GLY A 377 -27.18 -3.96 10.90
N ASP A 378 -27.15 -2.63 10.89
CA ASP A 378 -28.21 -1.81 10.28
C ASP A 378 -28.24 -2.00 8.76
N VAL A 379 -29.43 -1.93 8.16
CA VAL A 379 -29.65 -1.93 6.71
C VAL A 379 -29.93 -0.48 6.28
N PRO A 380 -29.02 0.19 5.54
CA PRO A 380 -29.24 1.55 5.06
C PRO A 380 -30.25 1.57 3.90
N ASP A 381 -31.00 2.66 3.80
CA ASP A 381 -31.98 2.83 2.72
C ASP A 381 -31.28 2.83 1.35
N ARG A 382 -32.02 2.47 0.29
CA ARG A 382 -31.47 2.46 -1.07
C ARG A 382 -31.00 3.87 -1.45
N GLY A 383 -29.71 3.99 -1.78
CA GLY A 383 -29.07 5.26 -2.14
C GLY A 383 -28.51 6.05 -0.96
N GLU A 384 -28.76 5.61 0.29
CA GLU A 384 -28.20 6.25 1.47
C GLU A 384 -26.67 6.07 1.51
N VAL A 385 -25.92 7.17 1.65
CA VAL A 385 -24.44 7.12 1.75
C VAL A 385 -24.03 7.12 3.22
N VAL A 386 -23.51 5.98 3.69
CA VAL A 386 -23.03 5.81 5.06
C VAL A 386 -21.50 6.01 5.09
N PRO A 387 -21.00 7.09 5.72
CA PRO A 387 -19.56 7.31 5.85
C PRO A 387 -18.93 6.31 6.83
N LEU A 388 -17.77 5.74 6.44
CA LEU A 388 -16.99 4.84 7.29
C LEU A 388 -15.89 5.57 8.08
N ALA A 389 -15.53 6.79 7.67
CA ALA A 389 -14.58 7.66 8.35
C ALA A 389 -14.98 9.13 8.21
N GLU A 390 -14.88 9.90 9.30
CA GLU A 390 -15.26 11.33 9.32
C GLU A 390 -14.09 12.30 9.06
N LEU A 391 -12.84 11.83 9.17
CA LEU A 391 -11.64 12.68 9.15
C LEU A 391 -10.59 12.16 8.17
N GLY A 392 -9.92 13.10 7.47
CA GLY A 392 -9.01 12.86 6.34
C GLY A 392 -7.62 12.30 6.71
N SER A 393 -7.48 11.62 7.85
CA SER A 393 -6.20 11.02 8.29
C SER A 393 -6.14 9.53 7.95
N HIS A 394 -4.98 9.06 7.46
CA HIS A 394 -4.78 7.65 7.11
C HIS A 394 -5.01 6.71 8.29
N CYS A 395 -4.55 7.09 9.49
CA CYS A 395 -4.79 6.31 10.71
C CYS A 395 -6.28 6.28 11.12
N ARG A 396 -7.11 7.14 10.52
CA ARG A 396 -8.56 7.23 10.69
C ARG A 396 -9.37 6.57 9.56
N GLY A 397 -8.69 5.94 8.60
CA GLY A 397 -9.33 5.15 7.54
C GLY A 397 -9.53 5.89 6.21
N ALA A 398 -9.08 7.14 6.09
CA ALA A 398 -9.13 7.86 4.81
C ALA A 398 -8.28 7.14 3.74
N VAL A 399 -8.78 7.17 2.50
CA VAL A 399 -8.13 6.57 1.33
C VAL A 399 -7.30 7.63 0.63
N PHE A 400 -6.04 7.31 0.33
CA PHE A 400 -5.10 8.20 -0.35
C PHE A 400 -4.89 7.63 -1.75
N LEU A 401 -5.31 8.37 -2.77
CA LEU A 401 -5.17 8.00 -4.17
C LEU A 401 -4.16 8.90 -4.87
N ASP A 402 -3.46 8.35 -5.84
CA ASP A 402 -2.60 9.15 -6.71
C ASP A 402 -3.44 10.19 -7.49
N GLY A 403 -3.04 11.44 -7.36
CA GLY A 403 -3.66 12.59 -7.99
C GLY A 403 -2.74 13.32 -8.97
N GLY A 404 -1.60 12.73 -9.37
CA GLY A 404 -0.64 13.40 -10.26
C GLY A 404 -1.23 13.93 -11.57
N HIS A 405 -2.24 13.24 -12.11
CA HIS A 405 -2.98 13.67 -13.30
C HIS A 405 -3.78 14.96 -13.13
N LEU A 406 -3.96 15.45 -11.90
CA LEU A 406 -4.63 16.71 -11.59
C LEU A 406 -3.69 17.91 -11.68
N GLN A 407 -2.37 17.70 -11.80
CA GLN A 407 -1.42 18.79 -11.84
C GLN A 407 -1.58 19.63 -13.11
N THR A 408 -1.70 20.93 -12.93
CA THR A 408 -1.73 21.95 -13.99
C THR A 408 -0.67 23.01 -13.74
N GLU A 409 -0.37 23.82 -14.74
CA GLU A 409 0.53 24.98 -14.58
C GLU A 409 -0.05 26.05 -13.65
N ALA A 410 -1.37 26.25 -13.69
CA ALA A 410 -2.07 27.19 -12.82
C ALA A 410 -1.93 26.77 -11.34
N LEU A 411 -2.24 25.51 -11.02
CA LEU A 411 -2.05 24.95 -9.69
C LEU A 411 -0.59 25.01 -9.23
N SER A 412 0.36 24.67 -10.12
CA SER A 412 1.78 24.71 -9.78
C SER A 412 2.23 26.13 -9.43
N SER A 413 1.76 27.13 -10.19
CA SER A 413 2.07 28.54 -9.95
C SER A 413 1.41 29.07 -8.67
N ALA A 414 0.17 28.68 -8.38
CA ALA A 414 -0.51 29.06 -7.14
C ALA A 414 0.20 28.50 -5.90
N VAL A 415 0.57 27.21 -5.92
CA VAL A 415 1.28 26.56 -4.81
C VAL A 415 2.69 27.14 -4.63
N ASP A 416 3.39 27.43 -5.73
CA ASP A 416 4.71 28.08 -5.69
C ASP A 416 4.64 29.51 -5.12
N ALA A 417 3.60 30.27 -5.45
CA ALA A 417 3.36 31.59 -4.88
C ALA A 417 3.09 31.52 -3.36
N ILE A 418 2.26 30.55 -2.92
CA ILE A 418 2.00 30.30 -1.49
C ILE A 418 3.31 29.96 -0.77
N ALA A 419 4.10 29.03 -1.31
CA ALA A 419 5.36 28.61 -0.72
C ALA A 419 6.42 29.73 -0.70
N SER A 420 6.46 30.56 -1.73
CA SER A 420 7.40 31.68 -1.85
C SER A 420 7.15 32.79 -0.83
N ASN A 421 5.90 32.95 -0.38
CA ASN A 421 5.53 33.91 0.66
C ASN A 421 5.94 33.49 2.08
N PHE A 422 6.45 32.26 2.26
CA PHE A 422 7.00 31.79 3.52
C PHE A 422 8.54 31.75 3.43
N PRO A 423 9.25 32.77 3.97
CA PRO A 423 10.71 32.77 4.01
C PRO A 423 11.27 31.54 4.71
N GLY A 424 12.17 30.83 4.04
CA GLY A 424 12.79 29.63 4.60
C GLY A 424 11.92 28.36 4.55
N PHE A 425 10.82 28.36 3.79
CA PHE A 425 10.10 27.14 3.44
C PHE A 425 10.51 26.64 2.04
N TYR A 426 10.93 25.38 1.97
CA TYR A 426 11.48 24.76 0.76
C TYR A 426 10.92 23.37 0.49
N PHE A 427 10.37 22.69 1.48
CA PHE A 427 9.92 21.30 1.33
C PHE A 427 8.77 21.01 2.28
N GLY A 428 7.63 20.55 1.75
CA GLY A 428 6.53 20.14 2.60
C GLY A 428 5.27 19.76 1.84
N ARG A 429 4.23 19.42 2.60
CA ARG A 429 2.92 19.07 2.06
C ARG A 429 1.88 20.09 2.48
N PHE A 430 1.19 20.66 1.51
CA PHE A 430 -0.02 21.45 1.73
C PHE A 430 -1.24 20.52 1.76
N ASP A 431 -2.09 20.65 2.78
CA ASP A 431 -3.39 20.01 2.82
C ASP A 431 -4.44 21.02 2.33
N VAL A 432 -4.89 20.85 1.09
CA VAL A 432 -5.74 21.79 0.33
C VAL A 432 -7.18 21.29 0.30
N ARG A 433 -8.14 22.21 0.43
CA ARG A 433 -9.57 21.97 0.22
C ARG A 433 -10.03 22.72 -1.03
N ALA A 434 -10.86 22.07 -1.84
CA ALA A 434 -11.46 22.70 -3.02
C ALA A 434 -12.94 22.30 -3.16
N SER A 435 -13.75 23.22 -3.68
CA SER A 435 -15.17 23.00 -4.00
C SER A 435 -15.35 21.99 -5.12
N SER A 436 -14.47 22.01 -6.11
CA SER A 436 -14.49 21.09 -7.25
C SER A 436 -13.08 20.72 -7.71
N LEU A 437 -12.98 19.71 -8.58
CA LEU A 437 -11.72 19.37 -9.24
C LEU A 437 -11.23 20.52 -10.13
N VAL A 438 -12.15 21.23 -10.78
CA VAL A 438 -11.83 22.35 -11.67
C VAL A 438 -11.19 23.48 -10.87
N ASP A 439 -11.76 23.83 -9.72
CA ASP A 439 -11.21 24.88 -8.86
C ASP A 439 -9.82 24.50 -8.34
N PHE A 440 -9.64 23.24 -7.93
CA PHE A 440 -8.32 22.74 -7.53
C PHE A 440 -7.29 22.84 -8.66
N GLN A 441 -7.68 22.55 -9.89
CA GLN A 441 -6.79 22.66 -11.05
C GLN A 441 -6.53 24.11 -11.47
N ALA A 442 -7.40 25.05 -11.09
CA ALA A 442 -7.26 26.46 -11.41
C ALA A 442 -6.28 27.20 -10.47
N GLY A 443 -5.97 26.62 -9.30
CA GLY A 443 -5.03 27.16 -8.32
C GLY A 443 -5.68 27.54 -7.01
#